data_AF-A0A3B8IJ63-F1
#
_entry.id   AF-A0A3B8IJ63-F1
#
_cell.length_a   1.000
_cell.length_b   1.000
_cell.length_c   1.000
_cell.angle_alpha   90.00
_cell.angle_beta   90.00
_cell.angle_gamma   90.00
#
_symmetry.space_group_name_H-M   'P 1'
#
loop_
_entity.id
_entity.type
_entity.pdbx_description
1 polymer ?
#
loop_
_entity_poly.entity_id
_entity_poly.type
_entity_poly.pdbx_seq_one_letter_code
_entity_poly.pdbx_strand_id
1 'polypeptide(L)'
;MLIEYQEMAPSLAQFDEHLKELDDFLVHQKRNVVVLDGTKSKNFLPSPIRIRQAEWLKENFDTLRAKSPLYIYVVPNTIAQLMMKGVFLLTKNPTPYKVVKSKAVAMGIARAYWEAHPIASSEIA
;
A
#
# COMPACT_ATOMS: atom_id res chain seq x y z
N MET A 1 -0.63 -5.44 -7.22
CA MET A 1 -1.44 -4.21 -7.29
C MET A 1 -0.51 -3.01 -7.25
N LEU A 2 -0.64 -2.10 -8.21
CA LEU A 2 0.07 -0.82 -8.21
C LEU A 2 -0.96 0.29 -8.02
N ILE A 3 -0.77 1.12 -6.99
CA ILE A 3 -1.57 2.32 -6.71
C ILE A 3 -0.65 3.51 -6.89
N GLU A 4 -0.99 4.40 -7.82
CA GLU A 4 -0.23 5.62 -8.09
C GLU A 4 -0.93 6.84 -7.49
N TYR A 5 -0.32 7.46 -6.49
CA TYR A 5 -0.85 8.67 -5.89
C TYR A 5 -0.46 9.88 -6.73
N GLN A 6 -1.48 10.57 -7.27
CA GLN A 6 -1.30 11.85 -7.95
C GLN A 6 -1.33 12.99 -6.92
N GLU A 7 -0.88 14.17 -7.35
CA GLU A 7 -0.98 15.41 -6.58
C GLU A 7 -2.44 15.88 -6.56
N MET A 8 -3.24 15.28 -5.68
CA MET A 8 -4.63 15.65 -5.43
C MET A 8 -4.91 15.68 -3.93
N ALA A 9 -5.74 16.62 -3.49
CA ALA A 9 -6.28 16.65 -2.14
C ALA A 9 -7.75 16.18 -2.21
N PRO A 10 -8.02 14.86 -2.11
CA PRO A 10 -9.38 14.36 -2.17
C PRO A 10 -10.19 14.89 -0.98
N SER A 11 -11.48 15.13 -1.20
CA SER A 11 -12.42 15.26 -0.09
C SER A 11 -12.50 13.93 0.67
N LEU A 12 -13.00 13.96 1.92
CA LEU A 12 -13.20 12.73 2.68
C LEU A 12 -14.15 11.76 1.97
N ALA A 13 -15.21 12.30 1.34
CA ALA A 13 -16.17 11.48 0.59
C ALA A 13 -15.53 10.78 -0.63
N GLN A 14 -14.70 11.48 -1.40
CA GLN A 14 -13.95 10.88 -2.51
C GLN A 14 -12.98 9.81 -2.02
N PHE A 15 -12.36 10.02 -0.86
CA PHE A 15 -11.47 9.04 -0.28
C PHE A 15 -12.23 7.81 0.22
N ASP A 16 -13.41 7.96 0.83
CA ASP A 16 -14.25 6.83 1.24
C ASP A 16 -14.76 6.02 0.04
N GLU A 17 -15.06 6.67 -1.08
CA GLU A 17 -15.40 5.97 -2.33
C GLU A 17 -14.21 5.14 -2.83
N HIS A 18 -13.00 5.71 -2.83
CA HIS A 18 -11.78 4.96 -3.15
C HIS A 18 -11.54 3.77 -2.20
N LEU A 19 -11.80 3.93 -0.91
CA LEU A 19 -11.65 2.81 0.05
C LEU A 19 -12.66 1.68 -0.23
N LYS A 20 -13.88 1.99 -0.68
CA LYS A 20 -14.85 0.97 -1.10
C LYS A 20 -14.39 0.22 -2.35
N GLU A 21 -13.81 0.92 -3.33
CA GLU A 21 -13.20 0.27 -4.49
C GLU A 21 -12.06 -0.68 -4.08
N LEU A 22 -11.27 -0.30 -3.07
CA LEU A 22 -10.24 -1.17 -2.50
C LEU A 22 -10.84 -2.38 -1.77
N ASP A 23 -11.93 -2.21 -1.03
CA ASP A 23 -12.63 -3.32 -0.38
C ASP A 23 -13.16 -4.31 -1.42
N ASP A 24 -13.82 -3.82 -2.47
CA ASP A 24 -14.32 -4.65 -3.58
C ASP A 24 -13.16 -5.37 -4.29
N PHE A 25 -12.04 -4.67 -4.52
CA PHE A 25 -10.83 -5.29 -5.05
C PHE A 25 -10.33 -6.39 -4.11
N LEU A 26 -10.23 -6.14 -2.81
CA LEU A 26 -9.75 -7.11 -1.83
C LEU A 26 -10.65 -8.34 -1.75
N VAL A 27 -11.96 -8.21 -1.88
CA VAL A 27 -12.89 -9.35 -1.86
C VAL A 27 -12.64 -10.28 -3.04
N HIS A 28 -12.57 -9.73 -4.25
CA HIS A 28 -12.55 -10.52 -5.49
C HIS A 28 -11.16 -10.97 -5.94
N GLN A 29 -10.11 -10.37 -5.40
CA GLN A 29 -8.75 -10.63 -5.85
C GLN A 29 -8.06 -11.72 -5.04
N LYS A 30 -7.16 -12.39 -5.76
CA LYS A 30 -6.20 -13.34 -5.20
C LYS A 30 -5.01 -12.59 -4.60
N ARG A 31 -4.11 -13.35 -3.98
CA ARG A 31 -2.96 -12.84 -3.24
C ARG A 31 -2.12 -11.85 -4.07
N ASN A 32 -1.76 -10.69 -3.52
CA ASN A 32 -1.14 -9.58 -4.26
C ASN A 32 0.03 -8.91 -3.50
N VAL A 33 1.10 -8.55 -4.19
CA VAL A 33 2.06 -7.57 -3.68
C VAL A 33 1.52 -6.17 -3.97
N VAL A 34 1.51 -5.31 -2.95
CA VAL A 34 0.99 -3.94 -3.05
C VAL A 34 2.14 -2.97 -3.22
N VAL A 35 2.11 -2.18 -4.29
CA VAL A 35 3.05 -1.07 -4.54
C VAL A 35 2.28 0.24 -4.46
N LEU A 36 2.70 1.10 -3.53
CA LEU A 36 2.12 2.41 -3.27
C LEU A 36 3.09 3.48 -3.76
N ASP A 37 2.84 4.01 -4.95
CA ASP A 37 3.73 4.95 -5.62
C ASP A 37 3.39 6.40 -5.29
N GLY A 38 4.17 7.01 -4.40
CA GLY A 38 4.07 8.41 -4.02
C GLY A 38 5.04 9.33 -4.76
N THR A 39 5.64 8.90 -5.88
CA THR A 39 6.63 9.72 -6.60
C THR A 39 6.09 11.04 -7.12
N LYS A 40 4.78 11.12 -7.35
CA LYS A 40 4.07 12.33 -7.79
C LYS A 40 3.40 13.09 -6.63
N SER A 41 3.52 12.61 -5.40
CA SER A 41 2.96 13.27 -4.23
C SER A 41 3.98 14.26 -3.64
N LYS A 42 3.71 15.55 -3.74
CA LYS A 42 4.58 16.59 -3.15
C LYS A 42 4.28 16.87 -1.67
N ASN A 43 3.04 16.62 -1.25
CA ASN A 43 2.56 16.88 0.09
C ASN A 43 2.01 15.62 0.76
N PHE A 44 2.00 15.60 2.09
CA PHE A 44 1.28 14.58 2.83
C PHE A 44 -0.24 14.76 2.65
N LEU A 45 -0.97 13.64 2.61
CA LEU A 45 -2.44 13.65 2.67
C LEU A 45 -2.91 14.43 3.90
N PRO A 46 -4.03 15.18 3.84
CA PRO A 46 -4.57 15.89 4.99
C PRO A 46 -4.82 14.98 6.21
N SER A 47 -4.73 15.52 7.42
CA SER A 47 -4.86 14.72 8.66
C SER A 47 -6.14 13.87 8.72
N PRO A 48 -7.35 14.36 8.35
CA PRO A 48 -8.56 13.54 8.36
C PRO A 48 -8.48 12.33 7.44
N ILE A 49 -7.89 12.50 6.25
CA ILE A 49 -7.68 11.41 5.28
C ILE A 49 -6.71 10.37 5.84
N ARG A 50 -5.60 10.80 6.47
CA ARG A 50 -4.64 9.89 7.10
C ARG A 50 -5.25 9.10 8.25
N ILE A 51 -6.11 9.74 9.06
CA ILE A 51 -6.83 9.08 10.16
C ILE A 51 -7.78 8.02 9.59
N ARG A 52 -8.62 8.39 8.62
CA ARG A 52 -9.55 7.47 7.98
C ARG A 52 -8.84 6.29 7.32
N GLN A 53 -7.71 6.53 6.67
CA GLN A 53 -6.87 5.45 6.11
C GLN A 53 -6.38 4.49 7.21
N ALA A 54 -5.97 5.02 8.37
CA ALA A 54 -5.51 4.20 9.48
C ALA A 54 -6.65 3.37 10.10
N GLU A 55 -7.87 3.89 10.14
CA GLU A 55 -9.07 3.15 10.55
C GLU A 55 -9.39 2.02 9.57
N TRP A 56 -9.41 2.33 8.26
CA TRP A 56 -9.63 1.32 7.23
C TRP A 56 -8.60 0.18 7.26
N LEU A 57 -7.32 0.50 7.50
CA LEU A 57 -6.28 -0.52 7.68
C LEU A 57 -6.51 -1.42 8.90
N LYS A 58 -7.13 -0.90 9.96
CA LYS A 58 -7.50 -1.69 11.16
C LYS A 58 -8.72 -2.56 10.87
N GLU A 59 -9.74 -2.00 10.22
CA GLU A 59 -10.96 -2.70 9.81
C GLU A 59 -10.64 -3.91 8.92
N ASN A 60 -9.66 -3.75 8.03
CA ASN A 60 -9.27 -4.78 7.05
C ASN A 60 -8.00 -5.56 7.43
N PHE A 61 -7.52 -5.45 8.67
CA PHE A 61 -6.19 -5.93 9.07
C PHE A 61 -5.93 -7.40 8.68
N ASP A 62 -6.83 -8.31 9.04
CA ASP A 62 -6.66 -9.74 8.80
C ASP A 62 -6.77 -10.09 7.31
N THR A 63 -7.69 -9.44 6.59
CA THR A 63 -7.84 -9.59 5.13
C THR A 63 -6.56 -9.15 4.41
N LEU A 64 -6.02 -8.00 4.78
CA LEU A 64 -4.78 -7.48 4.21
C LEU A 64 -3.60 -8.39 4.54
N ARG A 65 -3.52 -8.90 5.77
CA ARG A 65 -2.47 -9.84 6.17
C ARG A 65 -2.51 -11.13 5.36
N ALA A 66 -3.70 -11.66 5.08
CA ALA A 66 -3.87 -12.89 4.33
C ALA A 66 -3.61 -12.70 2.82
N LYS A 67 -4.15 -11.63 2.24
CA LYS A 67 -4.14 -11.42 0.78
C LYS A 67 -2.94 -10.62 0.29
N SER A 68 -2.39 -9.72 1.09
CA SER A 68 -1.39 -8.76 0.64
C SER A 68 -0.04 -8.99 1.33
N PRO A 69 0.70 -10.07 1.07
CA PRO A 69 1.84 -10.49 1.90
C PRO A 69 3.03 -9.52 1.92
N LEU A 70 3.05 -8.51 1.06
CA LEU A 70 4.10 -7.50 1.00
C LEU A 70 3.57 -6.16 0.52
N TYR A 71 3.90 -5.11 1.26
CA TYR A 71 3.69 -3.71 0.87
C TYR A 71 5.00 -3.03 0.51
N ILE A 72 5.01 -2.24 -0.56
CA ILE A 72 6.18 -1.49 -1.01
C ILE A 72 5.78 -0.04 -1.23
N TYR A 73 6.26 0.84 -0.37
CA TYR A 73 6.03 2.28 -0.44
C TYR A 73 7.14 2.96 -1.23
N VAL A 74 6.79 3.65 -2.31
CA VAL A 74 7.73 4.47 -3.08
C VAL A 74 7.64 5.91 -2.59
N VAL A 75 8.68 6.35 -1.90
CA VAL A 75 8.77 7.66 -1.27
C VAL A 75 10.13 8.24 -1.62
N PRO A 76 10.24 9.12 -2.64
CA PRO A 76 11.53 9.64 -3.08
C PRO A 76 12.24 10.51 -2.03
N ASN A 77 11.47 11.21 -1.20
CA ASN A 77 11.99 12.12 -0.18
C ASN A 77 12.54 11.34 1.03
N THR A 78 13.85 11.45 1.27
CA THR A 78 14.55 10.73 2.36
C THR A 78 14.01 11.07 3.76
N ILE A 79 13.59 12.32 4.00
CA ILE A 79 13.03 12.73 5.30
C ILE A 79 11.68 12.05 5.50
N ALA A 80 10.82 12.05 4.47
CA ALA A 80 9.55 11.35 4.51
C ALA A 80 9.73 9.83 4.74
N GLN A 81 10.75 9.21 4.15
CA GLN A 81 11.08 7.80 4.41
C GLN A 81 11.41 7.55 5.88
N LEU A 82 12.21 8.42 6.49
CA LEU A 82 12.60 8.29 7.90
C LEU A 82 11.39 8.40 8.82
N MET A 83 10.53 9.39 8.57
CA MET A 83 9.29 9.57 9.33
C MET A 83 8.36 8.36 9.21
N MET A 84 8.13 7.85 7.99
CA MET A 84 7.28 6.67 7.80
C MET A 84 7.83 5.42 8.49
N LYS A 85 9.16 5.20 8.43
CA LYS A 85 9.78 4.09 9.16
C LYS A 85 9.59 4.22 10.67
N GLY A 86 9.71 5.44 11.21
CA GLY A 86 9.43 5.72 12.63
C GLY A 86 7.98 5.40 13.01
N VAL A 87 7.01 5.83 12.20
CA VAL A 87 5.58 5.53 12.42
C VAL A 87 5.33 4.02 12.41
N PHE A 88 5.87 3.30 11.42
CA PHE A 88 5.67 1.86 11.29
C PHE A 88 6.40 1.00 12.33
N LEU A 89 7.36 1.56 13.09
CA LEU A 89 7.92 0.89 14.26
C LEU A 89 6.93 0.88 15.44
N LEU A 90 6.07 1.90 15.51
CA LEU A 90 5.09 2.08 16.60
C LEU A 90 3.72 1.48 16.26
N THR A 91 3.38 1.40 14.98
CA THR A 91 2.10 0.88 14.53
C THR A 91 2.23 -0.56 14.03
N LYS A 92 1.31 -1.44 14.45
CA LYS A 92 1.23 -2.79 13.89
C LYS A 92 0.76 -2.67 12.44
N ASN A 93 1.69 -2.80 11.50
CA ASN A 93 1.35 -2.94 10.09
C ASN A 93 0.83 -4.37 9.85
N PRO A 94 -0.31 -4.58 9.16
CA PRO A 94 -0.85 -5.93 8.90
C PRO A 94 0.14 -6.84 8.17
N THR A 95 1.07 -6.26 7.43
CA THR A 95 1.93 -6.98 6.50
C THR A 95 3.37 -6.45 6.57
N PRO A 96 4.38 -7.28 6.28
CA PRO A 96 5.73 -6.80 6.05
C PRO A 96 5.75 -5.68 5.00
N TYR A 97 6.58 -4.67 5.23
CA TYR A 97 6.70 -3.54 4.32
C TYR A 97 8.13 -3.21 3.93
N LYS A 98 8.28 -2.55 2.78
CA LYS A 98 9.52 -1.92 2.30
C LYS A 98 9.24 -0.46 1.96
N VAL A 99 10.20 0.42 2.24
CA VAL A 99 10.15 1.82 1.83
C VAL A 99 11.35 2.08 0.92
N VAL A 100 11.11 2.49 -0.31
CA VAL A 100 12.12 2.66 -1.37
C VAL A 100 12.01 4.00 -2.06
N LYS A 101 13.05 4.43 -2.77
CA LYS A 101 13.12 5.76 -3.40
C LYS A 101 12.52 5.81 -4.81
N SER A 102 12.43 4.70 -5.51
CA SER A 102 12.00 4.68 -6.92
C SER A 102 11.06 3.53 -7.23
N LYS A 103 10.17 3.77 -8.20
CA LYS A 103 9.25 2.78 -8.74
C LYS A 103 9.99 1.59 -9.32
N ALA A 104 11.11 1.82 -10.01
CA ALA A 104 11.92 0.75 -10.59
C ALA A 104 12.40 -0.26 -9.53
N VAL A 105 12.90 0.22 -8.39
CA VAL A 105 13.31 -0.65 -7.28
C VAL A 105 12.11 -1.39 -6.69
N ALA A 106 10.97 -0.71 -6.51
CA ALA A 106 9.76 -1.35 -6.00
C ALA A 106 9.29 -2.50 -6.89
N MET A 107 9.27 -2.28 -8.21
CA MET A 107 8.88 -3.31 -9.18
C MET A 107 9.86 -4.49 -9.20
N GLY A 108 11.16 -4.23 -9.05
CA GLY A 108 12.17 -5.29 -8.93
C GLY A 108 11.95 -6.16 -7.69
N ILE A 109 11.67 -5.54 -6.54
CA ILE A 109 11.35 -6.27 -5.30
C ILE A 109 10.06 -7.07 -5.45
N ALA A 110 9.01 -6.49 -6.02
CA ALA A 110 7.74 -7.18 -6.24
C ALA A 110 7.90 -8.40 -7.15
N ARG A 111 8.70 -8.29 -8.22
CA ARG A 111 9.02 -9.40 -9.11
C ARG A 111 9.80 -10.51 -8.38
N ALA A 112 10.89 -10.15 -7.70
CA ALA A 112 11.70 -11.09 -6.94
C ALA A 112 10.89 -11.81 -5.84
N TYR A 113 9.92 -11.12 -5.22
CA TYR A 113 9.02 -11.73 -4.26
C TYR A 113 8.23 -12.89 -4.89
N TRP A 114 7.65 -12.67 -6.07
CA TRP A 114 6.86 -13.70 -6.76
C TRP A 114 7.69 -14.83 -7.35
N GLU A 115 8.91 -14.55 -7.81
CA GLU A 115 9.86 -15.58 -8.22
C GLU A 115 10.21 -16.52 -7.05
N ALA A 116 10.37 -15.97 -5.85
CA ALA A 116 10.64 -16.76 -4.64
C ALA A 116 9.38 -17.41 -4.03
N HIS A 117 8.18 -16.91 -4.34
CA HIS A 117 6.89 -17.39 -3.82
C HIS A 117 5.92 -17.64 -4.99
N PRO A 118 6.20 -18.64 -5.85
CA PRO A 118 5.37 -18.90 -7.00
C PRO A 118 3.92 -19.14 -6.58
N ILE A 119 3.02 -18.43 -7.24
CA ILE A 119 1.58 -18.59 -7.06
C ILE A 119 1.19 -19.94 -7.66
N ALA A 120 0.43 -20.77 -6.91
CA ALA A 120 -0.05 -22.04 -7.43
C ALA A 120 -0.92 -21.81 -8.68
N SER A 121 -0.90 -22.72 -9.66
CA SER A 121 -1.65 -22.53 -10.92
C SER A 121 -3.17 -22.34 -10.71
N SER A 122 -3.73 -22.87 -9.62
CA SER A 122 -5.13 -22.65 -9.20
C SER A 122 -5.43 -21.18 -8.85
N GLU A 123 -4.40 -20.41 -8.54
CA GLU A 123 -4.47 -19.00 -8.17
C GLU A 123 -4.17 -18.06 -9.36
N ILE A 124 -4.08 -18.54 -10.61
CA ILE A 124 -3.77 -17.68 -11.77
C ILE A 124 -5.01 -17.20 -12.56
N ALA A 125 -6.17 -17.86 -12.43
CA ALA A 125 -7.40 -17.50 -13.13
C ALA A 125 -8.09 -16.20 -12.64
#